data_AF-A0A2P2GI89-F1
#
_entry.id   AF-A0A2P2GI89-F1
#
_cell.length_a   1.000
_cell.length_b   1.000
_cell.length_c   1.000
_cell.angle_alpha   90.00
_cell.angle_beta   90.00
_cell.angle_gamma   90.00
#
_symmetry.space_group_name_H-M   'P 1'
#
loop_
_entity.id
_entity.type
_entity.pdbx_description
1 polymer ?
#
loop_
_entity_poly.entity_id
_entity_poly.type
_entity_poly.pdbx_seq_one_letter_code
_entity_poly.pdbx_strand_id
1 'polypeptide(L)'
;MQAFVADGPLPDWDASEEEIARRDQQLRAIHGPVTGEEARALVSCFGPDDCYGVAWTLLHLIETGPNPVLTTDPGPDANEWHQRLYGRAVNGGLIP
;
A
#
# COMPACT_ATOMS: atom_id res chain seq x y z
N MET A 1 -3.20 -12.51 2.30
CA MET A 1 -1.97 -11.69 2.22
C MET A 1 -0.99 -12.24 1.18
N GLN A 2 -0.43 -13.44 1.34
CA GLN A 2 0.58 -13.99 0.42
C GLN A 2 0.18 -13.95 -1.07
N ALA A 3 -1.07 -14.32 -1.40
CA ALA A 3 -1.56 -14.23 -2.78
C ALA A 3 -1.57 -12.80 -3.33
N PHE A 4 -1.95 -11.81 -2.52
CA PHE A 4 -1.97 -10.41 -2.94
C PHE A 4 -0.56 -9.89 -3.27
N VAL A 5 0.42 -10.25 -2.44
CA VAL A 5 1.83 -9.89 -2.63
C VAL A 5 2.46 -10.63 -3.82
N ALA A 6 2.14 -11.91 -3.99
CA ALA A 6 2.67 -12.73 -5.09
C ALA A 6 2.26 -12.20 -6.47
N ASP A 7 1.06 -11.60 -6.56
CA ASP A 7 0.56 -10.98 -7.79
C ASP A 7 1.22 -9.61 -8.09
N GLY A 8 2.02 -9.08 -7.17
CA GLY A 8 2.81 -7.87 -7.37
C GLY A 8 2.02 -6.56 -7.20
N PRO A 9 2.48 -5.46 -7.82
CA PRO A 9 1.82 -4.16 -7.77
C PRO A 9 0.35 -4.21 -8.19
N LEU A 10 -0.46 -3.30 -7.65
CA LEU A 10 -1.79 -3.04 -8.21
C LEU A 10 -1.66 -2.66 -9.68
N PRO A 11 -2.60 -3.11 -10.53
CA PRO A 11 -2.65 -2.67 -11.92
C PRO A 11 -2.97 -1.18 -12.02
N ASP A 12 -2.83 -0.62 -13.21
CA ASP A 12 -3.35 0.70 -13.55
C ASP A 12 -4.85 0.65 -13.92
N TRP A 13 -5.39 1.82 -14.20
CA TRP A 13 -6.76 2.03 -14.69
C TRP A 13 -7.14 1.33 -16.00
N ASP A 14 -6.17 0.82 -16.80
CA ASP A 14 -6.42 0.17 -18.08
C ASP A 14 -6.64 -1.35 -17.90
N ALA A 15 -6.47 -1.88 -16.69
CA ALA A 15 -6.76 -3.27 -16.38
C ALA A 15 -8.25 -3.60 -16.43
N SER A 16 -8.55 -4.88 -16.64
CA SER A 16 -9.94 -5.34 -16.72
C SER A 16 -10.65 -5.21 -15.37
N GLU A 17 -11.96 -5.00 -15.40
CA GLU A 17 -12.79 -4.92 -14.20
C GLU A 17 -12.66 -6.19 -13.34
N GLU A 18 -12.53 -7.36 -13.98
CA GLU A 18 -12.32 -8.63 -13.28
C GLU A 18 -11.00 -8.64 -12.52
N GLU A 19 -9.93 -8.09 -13.09
CA GLU A 19 -8.64 -8.02 -12.42
C GLU A 19 -8.70 -7.06 -11.24
N ILE A 20 -9.29 -5.87 -11.41
CA ILE A 20 -9.46 -4.89 -10.33
C ILE A 20 -10.29 -5.49 -9.19
N ALA A 21 -11.42 -6.14 -9.50
CA ALA A 21 -12.28 -6.79 -8.52
C ALA A 21 -11.56 -7.93 -7.77
N ARG A 22 -10.74 -8.71 -8.49
CA ARG A 22 -9.93 -9.78 -7.90
C ARG A 22 -8.89 -9.23 -6.92
N ARG A 23 -8.19 -8.15 -7.30
CA ARG A 23 -7.21 -7.48 -6.45
C ARG A 23 -7.85 -6.88 -5.20
N ASP A 24 -8.99 -6.21 -5.34
CA ASP A 24 -9.76 -5.66 -4.21
C ASP A 24 -10.22 -6.79 -3.25
N GLN A 25 -10.73 -7.91 -3.78
CA GLN A 25 -11.15 -9.04 -2.97
C GLN A 25 -9.97 -9.65 -2.18
N GLN A 26 -8.83 -9.84 -2.82
CA GLN A 26 -7.62 -10.36 -2.17
C GLN A 26 -7.16 -9.43 -1.04
N LEU A 27 -7.24 -8.12 -1.25
CA LEU A 27 -6.84 -7.11 -0.28
C LEU A 27 -7.79 -7.09 0.92
N ARG A 28 -9.11 -7.12 0.69
CA ARG A 28 -10.15 -7.17 1.74
C ARG A 28 -10.10 -8.45 2.58
N ALA A 29 -9.56 -9.54 2.04
CA ALA A 29 -9.33 -10.77 2.79
C ALA A 29 -8.14 -10.70 3.75
N ILE A 30 -7.34 -9.62 3.70
CA ILE A 30 -6.26 -9.39 4.66
C ILE A 30 -6.85 -8.69 5.89
N HIS A 31 -6.83 -9.37 7.03
CA HIS A 31 -7.31 -8.81 8.29
C HIS A 31 -6.19 -8.05 9.00
N GLY A 32 -6.49 -6.82 9.42
CA GLY A 32 -5.63 -6.03 10.30
C GLY A 32 -5.83 -6.35 11.79
N PRO A 33 -4.92 -5.89 12.67
CA PRO A 33 -3.72 -5.13 12.35
C PRO A 33 -2.65 -6.00 11.69
N VAL A 34 -2.00 -5.49 10.63
CA VAL A 34 -0.89 -6.20 9.98
C VAL A 34 0.39 -6.10 10.81
N THR A 35 1.25 -7.09 10.71
CA THR A 35 2.59 -7.05 11.30
C THR A 35 3.50 -6.07 10.56
N GLY A 36 4.62 -5.69 11.17
CA GLY A 36 5.61 -4.84 10.51
C GLY A 36 6.29 -5.49 9.29
N GLU A 37 6.36 -6.83 9.24
CA GLU A 37 6.85 -7.56 8.06
C GLU A 37 5.82 -7.50 6.93
N GLU A 38 4.55 -7.77 7.23
CA GLU A 38 3.46 -7.67 6.27
C GLU A 38 3.29 -6.26 5.71
N ALA A 39 3.37 -5.24 6.58
CA ALA A 39 3.32 -3.84 6.15
C ALA A 39 4.41 -3.53 5.11
N ARG A 40 5.66 -3.96 5.35
CA ARG A 40 6.77 -3.77 4.40
C ARG A 40 6.57 -4.52 3.09
N ALA A 41 6.03 -5.75 3.13
CA ALA A 41 5.70 -6.49 1.92
C ALA A 41 4.62 -5.77 1.10
N LEU A 42 3.56 -5.30 1.76
CA LEU A 42 2.44 -4.59 1.15
C LEU A 42 2.83 -3.24 0.54
N VAL A 43 3.84 -2.55 1.09
CA VAL A 43 4.38 -1.31 0.50
C VAL A 43 4.88 -1.51 -0.93
N SER A 44 5.39 -2.70 -1.28
CA SER A 44 5.85 -3.01 -2.64
C SER A 44 4.70 -3.24 -3.64
N CYS A 45 3.46 -3.31 -3.16
CA CYS A 45 2.28 -3.63 -3.97
C CYS A 45 1.55 -2.38 -4.49
N PHE A 46 2.05 -1.16 -4.24
CA PHE A 46 1.46 0.03 -4.84
C PHE A 46 1.66 0.04 -6.36
N GLY A 47 0.56 0.25 -7.07
CA GLY A 47 0.52 0.42 -8.52
C GLY A 47 0.89 1.83 -8.95
N PRO A 48 0.85 2.11 -10.27
CA PRO A 48 1.22 3.40 -10.83
C PRO A 48 0.20 4.52 -10.57
N ASP A 49 -1.03 4.18 -10.18
CA ASP A 49 -2.12 5.12 -9.91
C ASP A 49 -2.93 4.73 -8.66
N ASP A 50 -4.15 5.28 -8.51
CA ASP A 50 -5.03 4.97 -7.38
C ASP A 50 -5.83 3.66 -7.52
N CYS A 51 -5.79 3.02 -8.70
CA CYS A 51 -6.51 1.81 -9.06
C CYS A 51 -7.97 1.85 -8.59
N TYR A 52 -8.71 2.90 -8.97
CA TYR A 52 -10.12 3.10 -8.56
C TYR A 52 -10.31 3.12 -7.03
N GLY A 53 -9.32 3.63 -6.31
CA GLY A 53 -9.30 3.70 -4.85
C GLY A 53 -8.85 2.42 -4.14
N VAL A 54 -8.48 1.35 -4.86
CA VAL A 54 -7.91 0.14 -4.23
C VAL A 54 -6.57 0.47 -3.55
N ALA A 55 -5.79 1.40 -4.10
CA ALA A 55 -4.53 1.83 -3.50
C ALA A 55 -4.75 2.54 -2.13
N TRP A 56 -5.86 3.25 -1.95
CA TRP A 56 -6.24 3.80 -0.64
C TRP A 56 -6.53 2.69 0.38
N THR A 57 -7.22 1.64 -0.03
CA THR A 57 -7.48 0.48 0.84
C THR A 57 -6.16 -0.17 1.28
N LEU A 58 -5.19 -0.27 0.36
CA LEU A 58 -3.86 -0.83 0.65
C LEU A 58 -3.10 0.06 1.64
N LEU A 59 -3.10 1.38 1.41
CA LEU A 59 -2.46 2.34 2.30
C LEU A 59 -3.02 2.26 3.72
N HIS A 60 -4.35 2.28 3.88
CA HIS A 60 -4.95 2.23 5.21
C HIS A 60 -4.71 0.88 5.90
N LEU A 61 -4.68 -0.23 5.15
CA LEU A 61 -4.32 -1.54 5.69
C LEU A 61 -2.90 -1.54 6.24
N ILE A 62 -1.93 -1.00 5.49
CA ILE A 62 -0.53 -0.87 5.95
C ILE A 62 -0.45 -0.06 7.25
N GLU A 63 -1.21 1.04 7.35
CA GLU A 63 -1.26 1.90 8.53
C GLU A 63 -1.93 1.24 9.76
N THR A 64 -2.61 0.09 9.60
CA THR A 64 -3.07 -0.69 10.76
C THR A 64 -1.94 -1.39 11.51
N GLY A 65 -0.77 -1.54 10.89
CA GLY A 65 0.41 -2.12 11.52
C GLY A 65 1.30 -1.09 12.22
N PRO A 66 2.51 -1.50 12.63
CA PRO A 66 3.50 -0.59 13.19
C PRO A 66 3.85 0.55 12.22
N ASN A 67 3.59 1.80 12.63
CA ASN A 67 3.89 3.03 11.89
C ASN A 67 5.08 3.74 12.58
N PRO A 68 6.12 4.19 11.86
CA PRO A 68 6.27 4.24 10.40
C PRO A 68 6.79 2.95 9.76
N VAL A 69 6.13 2.57 8.65
CA VAL A 69 6.63 1.49 7.79
C VAL A 69 7.82 1.94 6.93
N LEU A 70 7.82 3.21 6.49
CA LEU A 70 8.93 3.85 5.78
C LEU A 70 9.65 4.80 6.74
N THR A 71 10.91 4.53 7.04
CA THR A 71 11.75 5.35 7.96
C THR A 71 12.73 6.26 7.23
N THR A 72 12.69 6.28 5.89
CA THR A 72 13.59 7.07 5.05
C THR A 72 12.77 7.76 3.99
N ASP A 73 13.13 9.00 3.68
CA ASP A 73 12.51 9.76 2.60
C ASP A 73 12.62 8.96 1.30
N PRO A 74 11.48 8.60 0.67
CA PRO A 74 11.49 7.81 -0.54
C PRO A 74 12.02 8.59 -1.75
N GLY A 75 12.13 9.91 -1.67
CA GLY A 75 12.67 10.78 -2.72
C GLY A 75 11.61 11.26 -3.74
N PRO A 76 11.99 12.23 -4.60
CA PRO A 76 11.05 12.93 -5.47
C PRO A 76 10.49 12.04 -6.60
N ASP A 77 11.23 11.02 -7.02
CA ASP A 77 10.84 10.11 -8.09
C ASP A 77 10.10 8.86 -7.57
N ALA A 78 9.86 8.78 -6.26
CA ALA A 78 9.12 7.68 -5.68
C ALA A 78 7.64 7.72 -6.06
N ASN A 79 7.02 6.55 -6.02
CA ASN A 79 5.59 6.41 -6.18
C ASN A 79 4.83 7.31 -5.19
N GLU A 80 3.76 7.95 -5.64
CA GLU A 80 3.00 8.90 -4.83
C GLU A 80 2.48 8.30 -3.52
N TRP A 81 2.22 6.99 -3.48
CA TRP A 81 1.77 6.29 -2.27
C TRP A 81 2.88 6.13 -1.24
N HIS A 82 4.13 5.93 -1.67
CA HIS A 82 5.30 5.93 -0.77
C HIS A 82 5.51 7.32 -0.17
N GLN A 83 5.41 8.37 -0.99
CA GLN A 83 5.50 9.76 -0.53
C GLN A 83 4.38 10.08 0.46
N ARG A 84 3.14 9.63 0.21
CA ARG A 84 2.00 9.82 1.13
C ARG A 84 2.19 9.10 2.46
N LEU A 85 2.61 7.83 2.46
CA LEU A 85 2.89 7.09 3.69
C LEU A 85 3.98 7.79 4.52
N TYR A 86 5.09 8.18 3.88
CA TYR A 86 6.17 8.88 4.55
C TYR A 86 5.72 10.25 5.08
N GLY A 87 5.04 11.04 4.25
CA GLY A 87 4.53 12.36 4.63
C GLY A 87 3.54 12.31 5.79
N ARG A 88 2.68 11.29 5.86
CA ARG A 88 1.78 11.08 7.01
C ARG A 88 2.56 10.76 8.29
N ALA A 89 3.62 9.96 8.21
CA ALA A 89 4.47 9.68 9.36
C ALA A 89 5.21 10.93 9.85
N VAL A 90 5.75 11.75 8.95
CA VAL A 90 6.36 13.06 9.28
C VAL A 90 5.33 13.98 9.95
N ASN A 91 4.16 14.16 9.33
CA ASN A 91 3.10 15.01 9.87
C ASN A 91 2.55 14.51 11.21
N GLY A 92 2.61 13.21 11.46
CA GLY A 92 2.26 12.57 12.73
C GLY A 92 3.36 12.66 13.80
N GLY A 93 4.53 13.24 13.50
CA GLY A 93 5.66 13.34 14.42
C GLY A 93 6.38 12.01 14.69
N LEU A 94 6.17 11.00 13.84
CA LEU A 94 6.82 9.69 13.95
C LEU A 94 8.22 9.68 13.34
N ILE A 95 8.50 10.64 12.46
CA ILE A 95 9.79 10.85 11.82
C ILE A 95 10.18 12.31 12.13
N PRO A 96 11.37 12.54 12.71
CA PRO A 96 11.83 13.87 13.12
C PRO A 96 12.15 14.79 11.95
#